data_AF-A0A1V5H3L9-F1
#
_entry.id   AF-A0A1V5H3L9-F1
#
_cell.length_a   1.000
_cell.length_b   1.000
_cell.length_c   1.000
_cell.angle_alpha   90.00
_cell.angle_beta   90.00
_cell.angle_gamma   90.00
#
_symmetry.space_group_name_H-M   'P 1'
#
loop_
_entity.id
_entity.type
_entity.pdbx_description
1 polymer ?
#
loop_
_entity_poly.entity_id
_entity_poly.type
_entity_poly.pdbx_seq_one_letter_code
_entity_poly.pdbx_strand_id
1 'polypeptide(L)'
;MSKKEQPIYNISAELAAEYGEHGTPERAKFDEEAYAFYTGQVILDARKSENMTQKELAEKLGVDKSYISKIENGVVNPSVGFFYRIMNALGLNVEITKTIG
;
A
#
# COMPACT_ATOMS: atom_id res chain seq x y z
N MET A 1 5.70 41.67 -0.44
CA MET A 1 5.15 40.36 -0.02
C MET A 1 6.30 39.53 0.49
N SER A 2 6.40 39.31 1.81
CA SER A 2 7.48 38.53 2.42
C SER A 2 7.32 37.07 2.02
N LYS A 3 8.31 36.49 1.33
CA LYS A 3 8.38 35.05 1.08
C LYS A 3 8.61 34.39 2.44
N LYS A 4 7.62 33.66 2.95
CA LYS A 4 7.84 32.74 4.07
C LYS A 4 8.82 31.67 3.58
N GLU A 5 10.03 31.65 4.11
CA GLU A 5 10.97 30.55 3.93
C GLU A 5 10.32 29.29 4.52
N GLN A 6 10.07 28.30 3.67
CA GLN A 6 9.65 26.97 4.12
C GLN A 6 10.89 26.27 4.67
N PRO A 7 10.91 25.85 5.94
CA PRO A 7 12.05 25.14 6.50
C PRO A 7 12.37 23.87 5.68
N ILE A 8 13.66 23.64 5.43
CA ILE A 8 14.14 22.45 4.74
C ILE A 8 14.21 21.31 5.77
N TYR A 9 13.35 20.31 5.62
CA TYR A 9 13.33 19.12 6.45
C TYR A 9 14.13 17.99 5.79
N ASN A 10 14.99 17.33 6.57
CA ASN A 10 15.71 16.14 6.11
C ASN A 10 14.97 14.89 6.56
N ILE A 11 13.96 14.50 5.78
CA ILE A 11 13.12 13.33 6.05
C ILE A 11 13.95 12.05 6.16
N SER A 12 15.04 11.93 5.39
CA SER A 12 15.92 10.76 5.47
C SER A 12 16.59 10.64 6.85
N ALA A 13 17.06 11.75 7.42
CA ALA A 13 17.67 11.76 8.75
C ALA A 13 16.64 11.49 9.86
N GLU A 14 15.43 12.04 9.73
CA GLU A 14 14.33 11.79 10.68
C GLU A 14 13.91 10.31 10.67
N LEU A 15 13.72 9.73 9.48
CA LEU A 15 13.38 8.31 9.35
C LEU A 15 14.50 7.40 9.85
N ALA A 16 15.77 7.76 9.66
CA ALA A 16 16.91 7.00 10.18
C ALA A 16 16.96 7.04 11.72
N ALA A 17 16.66 8.19 12.31
CA ALA A 17 16.60 8.35 13.77
C ALA A 17 15.44 7.55 14.41
N GLU A 18 14.30 7.46 13.73
CA GLU A 18 13.11 6.79 14.25
C GLU A 18 13.08 5.28 13.95
N TYR A 19 13.47 4.87 12.74
CA TYR A 19 13.31 3.50 12.23
C TYR A 19 14.63 2.80 11.90
N GLY A 20 15.77 3.45 12.14
CA GLY A 20 17.09 2.92 11.86
C GLY A 20 17.60 3.25 10.45
N GLU A 21 18.92 3.14 10.31
CA GLU A 21 19.64 3.31 9.05
C GLU A 21 19.29 2.21 8.04
N HIS A 22 19.50 2.50 6.75
CA HIS A 22 19.30 1.49 5.72
C HIS A 22 20.20 0.26 5.95
N GLY A 23 19.60 -0.93 5.81
CA GLY A 23 20.28 -2.21 6.03
C GLY A 23 20.17 -2.75 7.46
N THR A 24 19.56 -2.03 8.40
CA THR A 24 19.27 -2.58 9.73
C THR A 24 17.99 -3.42 9.72
N PRO A 25 17.84 -4.37 10.67
CA PRO A 25 16.60 -5.13 10.84
C PRO A 25 15.37 -4.24 11.13
N GLU A 26 15.56 -3.17 11.91
CA GLU A 26 14.50 -2.21 12.23
C GLU A 26 13.99 -1.52 10.97
N ARG A 27 14.93 -1.10 10.10
CA ARG A 27 14.57 -0.45 8.85
C ARG A 27 13.92 -1.40 7.87
N ALA A 28 14.41 -2.65 7.78
CA ALA A 28 13.80 -3.68 6.94
C ALA A 28 12.35 -3.97 7.36
N LYS A 29 12.07 -4.03 8.68
CA LYS A 29 10.72 -4.21 9.20
C LYS A 29 9.83 -3.01 8.88
N PHE A 30 10.34 -1.78 9.07
CA PHE A 30 9.62 -0.57 8.69
C PHE A 30 9.29 -0.57 7.19
N ASP A 31 10.24 -0.91 6.33
CA ASP A 31 10.04 -0.98 4.89
C ASP A 31 8.96 -2.04 4.54
N GLU A 32 8.98 -3.22 5.18
CA GLU A 32 7.95 -4.25 5.02
C GLU A 32 6.54 -3.75 5.39
N GLU A 33 6.39 -3.10 6.54
CA GLU A 33 5.13 -2.51 6.99
C GLU A 33 4.67 -1.38 6.06
N ALA A 34 5.59 -0.55 5.58
CA ALA A 34 5.31 0.51 4.61
C ALA A 34 4.83 -0.06 3.26
N TYR A 35 5.45 -1.14 2.77
CA TYR A 35 5.01 -1.82 1.55
C TYR A 35 3.63 -2.47 1.71
N ALA A 36 3.34 -3.07 2.87
CA ALA A 36 2.03 -3.63 3.16
C ALA A 36 0.95 -2.54 3.19
N PHE A 37 1.22 -1.40 3.84
CA PHE A 37 0.33 -0.25 3.84
C PHE A 37 0.11 0.31 2.44
N TYR A 38 1.19 0.54 1.68
CA TYR A 38 1.11 1.04 0.31
C TYR A 38 0.27 0.12 -0.59
N THR A 39 0.51 -1.20 -0.53
CA THR A 39 -0.27 -2.20 -1.27
C THR A 39 -1.75 -2.16 -0.88
N GLY A 40 -2.05 -2.02 0.41
CA GLY A 40 -3.41 -1.84 0.92
C GLY A 40 -4.11 -0.60 0.36
N GLN A 41 -3.41 0.53 0.27
CA GLN A 41 -3.95 1.76 -0.32
C GLN A 41 -4.19 1.63 -1.83
N VAL A 42 -3.29 0.98 -2.57
CA VAL A 42 -3.51 0.69 -4.01
C VAL A 42 -4.78 -0.12 -4.22
N ILE A 43 -5.02 -1.15 -3.40
CA ILE A 43 -6.24 -1.96 -3.46
C ILE A 43 -7.48 -1.13 -3.08
N LEU A 44 -7.40 -0.31 -2.04
CA LEU A 44 -8.48 0.56 -1.59
C LEU A 44 -8.92 1.53 -2.70
N ASP A 45 -7.96 2.17 -3.34
CA ASP A 45 -8.21 3.17 -4.38
C ASP A 45 -8.76 2.51 -5.64
N ALA A 46 -8.18 1.39 -6.07
CA ALA A 46 -8.71 0.57 -7.16
C ALA A 46 -10.15 0.11 -6.89
N ARG A 47 -10.45 -0.36 -5.68
CA ARG A 47 -11.83 -0.76 -5.33
C ARG A 47 -12.79 0.42 -5.43
N LYS A 48 -12.38 1.59 -4.95
CA LYS A 48 -13.20 2.81 -4.99
C LYS A 48 -13.40 3.32 -6.42
N SER A 49 -12.40 3.22 -7.30
CA SER A 49 -12.55 3.62 -8.71
C SER A 49 -13.61 2.78 -9.42
N GLU A 50 -13.71 1.50 -9.05
CA GLU A 50 -14.73 0.57 -9.54
C GLU A 50 -16.08 0.69 -8.81
N ASN A 51 -16.26 1.71 -7.95
CA ASN A 51 -17.48 1.95 -7.17
C ASN A 51 -17.98 0.73 -6.36
N MET A 52 -17.07 -0.13 -5.94
CA MET A 52 -17.39 -1.37 -5.23
C MET A 52 -17.19 -1.19 -3.73
N THR A 53 -18.06 -1.77 -2.90
CA THR A 53 -17.89 -1.80 -1.43
C THR A 53 -16.93 -2.92 -1.02
N GLN A 54 -16.36 -2.83 0.19
CA GLN A 54 -15.55 -3.92 0.76
C GLN A 54 -16.31 -5.24 0.85
N LYS A 55 -17.64 -5.18 1.06
CA LYS A 55 -18.50 -6.36 1.16
C LYS A 55 -18.67 -7.04 -0.19
N GLU A 56 -18.96 -6.29 -1.24
CA GLU A 56 -19.11 -6.83 -2.60
C GLU A 56 -17.80 -7.44 -3.12
N LEU A 57 -16.66 -6.80 -2.85
CA LEU A 57 -15.35 -7.36 -3.19
C LEU A 57 -15.10 -8.67 -2.43
N ALA A 58 -15.42 -8.70 -1.14
CA ALA A 58 -15.28 -9.90 -0.31
C ALA A 58 -16.15 -11.06 -0.81
N GLU A 59 -17.40 -10.77 -1.19
CA GLU A 59 -18.33 -11.74 -1.79
C GLU A 59 -17.80 -12.32 -3.10
N LYS A 60 -17.27 -11.47 -4.00
CA LYS A 60 -16.62 -11.92 -5.24
C LYS A 60 -15.41 -12.82 -5.01
N LEU A 61 -14.67 -12.59 -3.92
CA LEU A 61 -13.45 -13.32 -3.59
C LEU A 61 -13.69 -14.54 -2.69
N GLY A 62 -14.90 -14.71 -2.16
CA GLY A 62 -15.24 -15.76 -1.21
C GLY A 62 -14.49 -15.64 0.12
N VAL A 63 -14.33 -14.41 0.62
CA VAL A 63 -13.65 -14.11 1.90
C VAL A 63 -14.51 -13.21 2.79
N ASP A 64 -14.09 -13.01 4.03
CA ASP A 64 -14.76 -12.08 4.94
C ASP A 64 -14.49 -10.62 4.57
N LYS A 65 -15.52 -9.77 4.73
CA LYS A 65 -15.38 -8.30 4.61
C LYS A 65 -14.31 -7.73 5.54
N SER A 66 -14.12 -8.34 6.71
CA SER A 66 -13.08 -7.94 7.67
C SER A 66 -11.67 -8.21 7.13
N TYR A 67 -11.49 -9.25 6.30
CA TYR A 67 -10.22 -9.57 5.67
C TYR A 67 -9.84 -8.50 4.64
N ILE A 68 -10.78 -8.09 3.78
CA ILE A 68 -10.59 -6.97 2.85
C ILE A 68 -10.24 -5.68 3.61
N SER A 69 -10.97 -5.40 4.69
CA SER A 69 -10.68 -4.23 5.53
C SER A 69 -9.28 -4.27 6.15
N LYS A 70 -8.79 -5.44 6.58
CA LYS A 70 -7.44 -5.57 7.14
C LYS A 70 -6.36 -5.36 6.07
N ILE A 71 -6.58 -5.85 4.86
CA ILE A 71 -5.70 -5.62 3.72
C ILE A 71 -5.62 -4.13 3.38
N GLU A 72 -6.77 -3.47 3.22
CA GLU A 72 -6.83 -2.04 2.84
C GLU A 72 -6.20 -1.11 3.89
N ASN A 73 -6.13 -1.52 5.15
CA ASN A 73 -5.49 -0.77 6.23
C ASN A 73 -4.02 -1.21 6.50
N GLY A 74 -3.44 -2.07 5.66
CA GLY A 74 -2.05 -2.54 5.82
C GLY A 74 -1.82 -3.52 6.98
N VAL A 75 -2.88 -3.93 7.68
CA VAL A 75 -2.79 -4.88 8.81
C VAL A 75 -2.44 -6.29 8.34
N VAL A 76 -2.86 -6.63 7.12
CA VAL A 76 -2.52 -7.90 6.47
C VAL A 76 -1.95 -7.61 5.10
N ASN A 77 -0.72 -8.06 4.86
CA ASN A 77 -0.13 -8.07 3.53
C ASN A 77 -0.68 -9.27 2.73
N PRO A 78 -1.44 -9.07 1.64
CA PRO A 78 -1.93 -10.18 0.83
C PRO A 78 -0.76 -10.87 0.11
N SER A 79 -0.85 -12.19 -0.08
CA SER A 79 0.09 -12.88 -0.97
C SER A 79 -0.06 -12.35 -2.40
N VAL A 80 1.01 -12.44 -3.21
CA VAL A 80 0.98 -12.00 -4.61
C VAL A 80 -0.14 -12.69 -5.40
N GLY A 81 -0.41 -13.98 -5.13
CA GLY A 81 -1.51 -14.70 -5.76
C GLY A 81 -2.88 -14.15 -5.39
N PHE A 82 -3.06 -13.75 -4.12
CA PHE A 82 -4.32 -13.13 -3.69
C PHE A 82 -4.46 -11.71 -4.23
N PHE A 83 -3.37 -10.94 -4.33
CA PHE A 83 -3.34 -9.64 -4.98
C PHE A 83 -3.88 -9.72 -6.41
N TYR A 84 -3.40 -10.66 -7.24
CA TYR A 84 -3.92 -10.85 -8.59
C TYR A 84 -5.41 -11.23 -8.61
N ARG A 85 -5.87 -12.04 -7.66
CA ARG A 85 -7.30 -12.36 -7.52
C ARG A 85 -8.14 -11.11 -7.23
N ILE A 86 -7.65 -10.22 -6.37
CA ILE A 86 -8.30 -8.94 -6.07
C ILE A 86 -8.40 -8.09 -7.34
N MET A 87 -7.27 -7.89 -8.05
CA MET A 87 -7.26 -7.08 -9.29
C MET A 87 -8.24 -7.64 -10.33
N ASN A 88 -8.26 -8.95 -10.53
CA ASN A 88 -9.23 -9.60 -11.43
C ASN A 88 -10.68 -9.42 -10.96
N ALA A 89 -10.97 -9.55 -9.65
CA ALA A 89 -12.32 -9.34 -9.11
C ALA A 89 -12.82 -7.89 -9.29
N LEU A 90 -11.89 -6.93 -9.37
CA LEU A 90 -12.11 -5.53 -9.71
C LEU A 90 -12.14 -5.27 -11.23
N GLY A 91 -11.89 -6.26 -12.09
CA GLY A 91 -11.85 -6.09 -13.55
C GLY A 91 -10.60 -5.37 -14.06
N LEU A 92 -9.53 -5.34 -13.25
CA LEU A 92 -8.27 -4.67 -13.56
C LEU A 92 -7.21 -5.67 -14.03
N ASN A 93 -6.27 -5.16 -14.84
CA ASN A 93 -5.08 -5.88 -15.26
C ASN A 93 -3.84 -5.32 -14.56
N VAL A 94 -2.89 -6.18 -14.24
CA VAL A 94 -1.58 -5.77 -13.70
C VAL A 94 -0.57 -5.81 -14.83
N GLU A 95 0.04 -4.66 -15.12
CA GLU A 95 1.10 -4.53 -16.11
C GLU A 95 2.43 -4.26 -15.40
N ILE A 96 3.45 -5.07 -15.71
CA ILE A 96 4.81 -4.86 -15.22
C ILE A 96 5.64 -4.37 -16.40
N THR A 97 5.94 -3.08 -16.42
CA THR A 97 6.75 -2.47 -17.47
C THR A 97 8.15 -2.17 -16.95
N LYS A 98 9.14 -2.31 -17.84
CA LYS A 98 10.47 -1.78 -17.56
C LYS A 98 10.39 -0.25 -17.69
N THR A 99 10.70 0.48 -16.62
CA THR A 99 10.88 1.92 -16.73
C THR A 99 12.06 2.18 -17.67
N ILE A 100 11.81 2.88 -18.77
CA ILE A 100 12.89 3.36 -19.64
C ILE A 100 13.50 4.56 -18.92
N GLY A 101 14.75 4.41 -18.47
CA GLY A 101 15.59 5.50 -17.99
C GLY A 101 16.22 6.26 -19.14
#